data_AF-A0AAW1V2J9-F1
#
_entry.id   AF-A0AAW1V2J9-F1
#
_cell.length_a   1.000
_cell.length_b   1.000
_cell.length_c   1.000
_cell.angle_alpha   90.00
_cell.angle_beta   90.00
_cell.angle_gamma   90.00
#
_symmetry.space_group_name_H-M   'P 1'
#
loop_
_entity.id
_entity.type
_entity.pdbx_description
1 polymer ?
#
loop_
_entity_poly.entity_id
_entity_poly.type
_entity_poly.pdbx_seq_one_letter_code
_entity_poly.pdbx_strand_id
1 'polypeptide(L)'
;MSTEHKVKHTIYSTSRKICREVGSEIGVEYEPEALDLISELVFKKLISYGTDLEAFQKHAKRSTINADDVKLLVRRNNSLVNLNILCN
;
A
#
# COMPACT_ATOMS: atom_id res chain seq x y z
N MET A 1 4.18 -18.45 -15.69
CA MET A 1 4.43 -17.17 -14.98
C MET A 1 4.83 -17.45 -13.54
N SER A 2 5.93 -16.90 -13.06
CA SER A 2 6.36 -16.98 -11.65
C SER A 2 5.32 -16.31 -10.73
N THR A 3 5.31 -16.70 -9.45
CA THR A 3 4.41 -16.12 -8.44
C THR A 3 4.61 -14.62 -8.31
N GLU A 4 5.86 -14.16 -8.35
CA GLU A 4 6.20 -12.73 -8.31
C GLU A 4 5.56 -11.94 -9.45
N HIS A 5 5.66 -12.44 -10.69
CA HIS A 5 5.02 -11.79 -11.83
C HIS A 5 3.49 -11.73 -11.70
N LYS A 6 2.86 -12.77 -11.14
CA LYS A 6 1.41 -12.78 -10.88
C LYS A 6 1.02 -11.72 -9.85
N VAL A 7 1.76 -11.64 -8.73
CA VAL A 7 1.50 -10.65 -7.67
C VAL A 7 1.66 -9.23 -8.21
N LYS A 8 2.76 -8.95 -8.92
CA LYS A 8 3.00 -7.64 -9.53
C LYS A 8 1.89 -7.26 -10.51
N HIS A 9 1.48 -8.17 -11.38
CA HIS A 9 0.38 -7.95 -12.32
C HIS A 9 -0.95 -7.62 -11.60
N THR A 10 -1.29 -8.35 -10.53
CA THR A 10 -2.51 -8.07 -9.74
C THR A 10 -2.45 -6.69 -9.08
N ILE A 11 -1.30 -6.30 -8.53
CA ILE A 11 -1.10 -4.97 -7.92
C ILE A 11 -1.29 -3.88 -8.97
N TYR A 12 -0.72 -4.06 -10.17
CA TYR A 12 -0.89 -3.13 -11.28
C TYR A 12 -2.36 -3.00 -11.69
N SER A 13 -3.03 -4.12 -11.96
CA SER A 13 -4.44 -4.14 -12.35
C SER A 13 -5.33 -3.43 -11.32
N THR A 14 -5.11 -3.69 -10.04
CA THR A 14 -5.86 -3.06 -8.94
C THR A 14 -5.57 -1.57 -8.82
N SER A 15 -4.29 -1.18 -8.88
CA SER A 15 -3.88 0.23 -8.80
C SER A 15 -4.49 1.04 -9.93
N ARG A 16 -4.46 0.52 -11.16
CA ARG A 16 -5.08 1.15 -12.33
C ARG A 16 -6.59 1.31 -12.16
N LYS A 17 -7.27 0.31 -11.61
CA LYS A 17 -8.71 0.37 -11.32
C LYS A 17 -9.02 1.50 -10.33
N ILE A 18 -8.31 1.56 -9.20
CA ILE A 18 -8.48 2.60 -8.18
C ILE A 18 -8.21 3.99 -8.79
N CYS A 19 -7.14 4.15 -9.57
CA CYS A 19 -6.84 5.42 -10.22
C CYS A 19 -7.98 5.87 -11.15
N ARG A 20 -8.56 4.96 -11.94
CA ARG A 20 -9.68 5.30 -12.83
C ARG A 20 -10.95 5.66 -12.08
N GLU A 21 -11.24 4.95 -10.98
CA GLU A 21 -12.37 5.28 -10.10
C GLU A 21 -12.22 6.70 -9.53
N VAL A 22 -11.06 7.00 -8.94
CA VAL A 22 -10.74 8.34 -8.42
C VAL A 22 -10.75 9.40 -9.52
N GLY A 23 -10.20 9.09 -10.70
CA GLY A 23 -10.19 9.99 -11.86
C GLY A 23 -11.61 10.35 -12.29
N SER A 24 -12.51 9.36 -12.35
CA SER A 24 -13.92 9.60 -12.67
C SER A 24 -14.62 10.45 -11.61
N GLU A 25 -14.28 10.30 -10.32
CA GLU A 25 -14.84 11.10 -9.23
C GLU A 25 -14.40 12.58 -9.31
N ILE A 26 -13.16 12.84 -9.71
CA ILE A 26 -12.60 14.20 -9.80
C ILE A 26 -12.67 14.81 -11.21
N GLY A 27 -13.21 14.09 -12.20
CA GLY A 27 -13.35 14.55 -13.58
C GLY A 27 -12.02 14.63 -14.36
N VAL A 28 -11.07 13.72 -14.09
CA VAL A 28 -9.75 13.68 -14.71
C VAL A 28 -9.47 12.30 -15.30
N GLU A 29 -8.91 12.27 -16.50
CA GLU A 29 -8.40 11.05 -17.14
C GLU A 29 -6.89 10.92 -16.97
N TYR A 30 -6.42 9.71 -16.72
CA TYR A 30 -4.99 9.42 -16.55
C TYR A 30 -4.37 8.86 -17.82
N GLU A 31 -3.19 9.36 -18.17
CA GLU A 31 -2.36 8.76 -19.22
C GLU A 31 -1.93 7.33 -18.84
N PRO A 32 -1.80 6.40 -19.81
CA PRO A 32 -1.35 5.04 -19.56
C PRO A 32 -0.03 4.96 -18.79
N GLU A 33 0.91 5.85 -19.07
CA GLU A 33 2.23 5.95 -18.46
C GLU A 33 2.14 6.39 -16.99
N ALA A 34 1.24 7.33 -16.67
CA ALA A 34 0.99 7.75 -15.30
C ALA A 34 0.40 6.61 -14.46
N LEU A 35 -0.52 5.84 -15.05
CA LEU A 35 -1.08 4.64 -14.44
C LEU A 35 -0.02 3.56 -14.16
N ASP A 36 0.92 3.36 -15.09
CA ASP A 36 2.05 2.45 -14.90
C ASP A 36 3.01 2.92 -13.80
N LEU A 37 3.31 4.21 -13.78
CA LEU A 37 4.18 4.81 -12.78
C LEU A 37 3.59 4.67 -11.37
N ILE A 38 2.31 5.01 -11.19
CA ILE A 38 1.62 4.85 -9.91
C ILE A 38 1.63 3.38 -9.47
N SER A 39 1.34 2.46 -10.39
CA SER A 39 1.34 1.02 -10.10
C SER A 39 2.72 0.50 -9.66
N GLU A 40 3.80 0.94 -10.31
CA GLU A 40 5.17 0.61 -9.93
C GLU A 40 5.53 1.18 -8.56
N LEU A 41 5.11 2.42 -8.27
CA LEU A 41 5.32 3.06 -6.97
C LEU A 41 4.61 2.30 -5.86
N VAL A 42 3.35 1.88 -6.08
CA VAL A 42 2.59 1.07 -5.12
C VAL A 42 3.30 -0.26 -4.86
N PHE A 43 3.74 -0.97 -5.90
CA PHE A 43 4.46 -2.22 -5.76
C PHE A 43 5.73 -2.07 -4.90
N LYS A 44 6.58 -1.09 -5.22
CA LYS A 44 7.80 -0.79 -4.45
C LYS A 44 7.49 -0.40 -3.00
N LYS A 45 6.41 0.35 -2.79
CA LYS A 45 6.01 0.79 -1.45
C LYS A 45 5.54 -0.38 -0.59
N LEU A 46 4.80 -1.34 -1.15
CA LEU A 46 4.37 -2.54 -0.45
C LEU A 46 5.55 -3.42 0.00
N ILE A 47 6.61 -3.51 -0.81
CA ILE A 47 7.86 -4.20 -0.40
C ILE A 47 8.47 -3.51 0.82
N SER A 48 8.63 -2.18 0.77
CA SER A 48 9.14 -1.41 1.91
C SER A 48 8.27 -1.56 3.16
N TYR A 49 6.94 -1.57 3.01
CA TYR A 49 6.02 -1.77 4.12
C TYR A 49 6.13 -3.17 4.72
N GLY A 50 6.30 -4.21 3.90
CA GLY A 50 6.54 -5.57 4.39
C GLY A 50 7.78 -5.65 5.27
N THR A 51 8.89 -5.06 4.82
CA THR A 51 10.16 -5.01 5.58
C THR A 51 10.01 -4.27 6.91
N ASP A 52 9.35 -3.10 6.90
CA ASP A 52 9.13 -2.31 8.10
C ASP A 52 8.23 -3.05 9.11
N LEU A 53 7.13 -3.64 8.65
CA LEU A 53 6.20 -4.41 9.50
C LEU A 53 6.89 -5.63 10.12
N GLU A 54 7.73 -6.34 9.35
CA GLU A 54 8.53 -7.45 9.87
C GLU A 54 9.52 -6.97 10.94
N ALA A 55 10.13 -5.80 10.76
CA ALA A 55 11.03 -5.23 11.76
C ALA A 55 10.29 -4.84 13.05
N PHE A 56 9.08 -4.26 12.95
CA PHE A 56 8.29 -3.82 14.10
C PHE A 56 7.81 -4.99 14.96
N GLN A 57 7.25 -6.04 14.34
CA GLN A 57 6.83 -7.23 15.08
C GLN A 57 8.01 -7.90 15.78
N LYS A 58 9.19 -7.93 15.13
CA LYS A 58 10.40 -8.56 15.65
C LYS A 58 10.96 -7.78 16.84
N HIS A 59 10.94 -6.45 16.76
CA HIS A 59 11.31 -5.57 17.87
C HIS A 59 10.44 -5.81 19.11
N ALA A 60 9.14 -6.06 18.90
CA ALA A 60 8.20 -6.41 19.96
C ALA A 60 8.26 -7.89 20.40
N LYS A 61 9.23 -8.67 19.93
CA LYS A 61 9.41 -10.11 20.22
C LYS A 61 8.18 -10.97 19.90
N ARG A 62 7.41 -10.57 18.89
CA ARG A 62 6.27 -11.34 18.38
C ARG A 62 6.71 -12.14 17.14
N SER A 63 5.79 -12.93 16.60
CA SER A 63 5.93 -13.63 15.30
C SER A 63 4.75 -13.34 14.36
N THR A 64 3.80 -12.53 14.81
CA THR A 64 2.58 -12.15 14.07
C THR A 64 2.43 -10.64 14.13
N ILE A 65 2.28 -10.03 12.95
CA ILE A 65 2.02 -8.60 12.78
C ILE A 65 0.62 -8.29 13.30
N ASN A 66 0.46 -7.18 14.03
CA ASN A 66 -0.83 -6.72 14.55
C ASN A 66 -1.11 -5.25 14.19
N ALA A 67 -2.22 -4.71 14.68
CA ALA A 67 -2.62 -3.33 14.40
C ALA A 67 -1.61 -2.28 14.90
N ASP A 68 -0.87 -2.54 15.98
CA ASP A 68 0.11 -1.58 16.51
C ASP A 68 1.32 -1.42 15.58
N ASP A 69 1.71 -2.48 14.87
CA ASP A 69 2.75 -2.41 13.83
C ASP A 69 2.29 -1.52 12.66
N VAL A 70 1.01 -1.62 12.28
CA VAL A 70 0.41 -0.79 11.23
C VAL A 70 0.28 0.67 11.65
N LYS A 71 -0.14 0.94 12.89
CA LYS A 71 -0.14 2.31 13.47
C LYS A 71 1.28 2.90 13.43
N LEU A 72 2.28 2.10 13.82
CA LEU A 72 3.67 2.54 13.81
C LEU A 72 4.17 2.79 12.38
N LEU A 73 3.76 1.98 11.40
CA LEU A 73 4.08 2.18 9.99
C LEU A 73 3.63 3.55 9.47
N VAL A 74 2.41 3.97 9.82
CA VAL A 74 1.83 5.23 9.34
C VAL A 74 2.13 6.44 10.23
N ARG A 75 2.90 6.29 11.31
CA ARG A 75 3.16 7.31 12.36
C ARG A 75 3.60 8.70 11.86
N ARG A 76 4.11 8.81 10.64
CA ARG A 76 4.57 10.08 10.03
C ARG A 76 3.46 10.80 9.25
N ASN A 77 2.27 10.23 9.16
CA ASN A 77 1.12 10.81 8.49
C ASN A 77 -0.05 10.93 9.48
N ASN A 78 -0.22 12.11 10.06
CA ASN A 78 -1.22 12.36 11.09
C ASN A 78 -2.66 12.07 10.63
N SER A 79 -2.97 12.31 9.35
CA SER A 79 -4.28 12.00 8.79
C SER A 79 -4.56 10.50 8.82
N LEU A 80 -3.55 9.68 8.46
CA LEU A 80 -3.67 8.23 8.53
C LEU A 80 -3.68 7.69 9.95
N VAL A 81 -2.86 8.25 10.86
CA VAL A 81 -2.84 7.84 12.28
C VAL A 81 -4.21 8.03 12.93
N ASN A 82 -4.90 9.12 12.60
CA ASN A 82 -6.21 9.44 13.17
C ASN A 82 -7.38 8.71 12.49
N LEU A 83 -7.10 7.86 11.50
CA LEU A 83 -8.15 7.11 10.81
C LEU A 83 -8.74 6.07 11.78
N ASN A 84 -10.04 6.18 12.05
CA ASN A 84 -10.72 5.44 13.12
C ASN A 84 -10.59 3.91 13.01
N ILE A 85 -10.30 3.39 11.81
CA ILE A 85 -10.06 1.97 11.56
C ILE A 85 -8.72 1.45 12.08
N LEU A 86 -7.74 2.32 12.35
CA LEU A 86 -6.49 1.91 12.98
C LEU A 86 -6.59 1.89 14.51
N CYS A 87 -7.60 2.54 15.10
CA CYS A 87 -7.70 2.77 16.55
C CYS A 87 -8.61 1.77 17.31
N ASN A 88 -9.20 0.78 16.64
CA ASN A 88 -10.03 -0.26 17.26
C ASN A 88 -9.32 -1.61 17.34
#